data_AF-A0A8T7LET5-F1
#
_entry.id   AF-A0A8T7LET5-F1
#
_cell.length_a   1.000
_cell.length_b   1.000
_cell.length_c   1.000
_cell.angle_alpha   90.00
_cell.angle_beta   90.00
_cell.angle_gamma   90.00
#
_symmetry.space_group_name_H-M   'P 1'
#
loop_
_entity.id
_entity.type
_entity.pdbx_description
1 polymer ?
#
loop_
_entity_poly.entity_id
_entity_poly.type
_entity_poly.pdbx_seq_one_letter_code
_entity_poly.pdbx_strand_id
1 'polypeptide(L)'
;MGGSPLPTPVGEGPGMGGSPLPTPVGEGPGMGETFHAFAAIGRALAELHLNYESLPEYPLRRVENPAVPPSLRVEKMALSRDKTALRVNDFLTLEGIPPEAYAYKLGSRSALEWVIEQYRVTTDPRSGITNDPNRLDDEGYIVRLIGQVIHVSLETLKRVAQIAAYPIA
;
A
#
# COMPACT_ATOMS: atom_id res chain seq x y z
N MET A 1 -22.37 52.55 -31.52
CA MET A 1 -22.69 51.50 -32.51
C MET A 1 -21.38 50.88 -32.96
N GLY A 2 -21.21 49.57 -32.77
CA GLY A 2 -19.96 48.87 -33.07
C GLY A 2 -19.92 47.55 -32.31
N GLY A 3 -20.84 46.64 -32.62
CA GLY A 3 -20.77 45.26 -32.16
C GLY A 3 -19.85 44.48 -33.10
N SER A 4 -18.71 44.04 -32.60
CA SER A 4 -17.83 43.11 -33.32
C SER A 4 -18.54 41.75 -33.47
N PRO A 5 -18.39 41.06 -34.62
CA PRO A 5 -19.01 39.76 -34.83
C PRO A 5 -18.37 38.69 -33.94
N LEU A 6 -19.20 37.74 -33.49
CA LEU A 6 -18.78 36.53 -32.77
C LEU A 6 -17.85 35.68 -33.64
N PRO A 7 -16.80 35.06 -33.06
CA PRO A 7 -15.97 34.10 -33.79
C PRO A 7 -16.77 32.84 -34.13
N THR A 8 -16.53 32.31 -35.32
CA THR A 8 -17.06 31.03 -35.79
C THR A 8 -16.61 29.86 -34.90
N PRO A 9 -17.41 28.79 -34.79
CA PRO A 9 -17.02 27.61 -34.02
C PRO A 9 -15.76 27.00 -34.64
N VAL A 10 -14.75 26.81 -33.78
CA VAL A 10 -13.52 26.09 -34.11
C VAL A 10 -13.94 24.67 -34.51
N GLY A 11 -13.51 24.24 -35.70
CA GLY A 11 -13.79 22.92 -36.23
C GLY A 11 -13.39 21.81 -35.27
N GLU A 12 -14.15 20.72 -35.29
CA GLU A 12 -13.84 19.49 -34.56
C GLU A 12 -12.37 19.11 -34.81
N GLY A 13 -11.58 19.11 -33.74
CA GLY A 13 -10.23 18.58 -33.77
C GLY A 13 -10.26 17.11 -34.22
N PRO A 14 -9.17 16.60 -34.81
CA PRO A 14 -9.13 15.23 -35.29
C PRO A 14 -9.44 14.32 -34.12
N GLY A 15 -10.46 13.46 -34.29
CA GLY A 15 -10.83 12.47 -33.29
C GLY A 15 -9.56 11.73 -32.85
N MET A 16 -9.28 11.76 -31.55
CA MET A 16 -8.28 10.91 -30.94
C MET A 16 -8.78 9.48 -31.14
N GLY A 17 -8.42 8.90 -32.28
CA GLY A 17 -8.67 7.51 -32.60
C GLY A 17 -8.10 6.71 -31.44
N GLY A 18 -9.00 6.15 -30.65
CA GLY A 18 -8.62 5.16 -29.65
C GLY A 18 -7.78 4.14 -30.39
N SER A 19 -6.50 4.04 -30.01
CA SER A 19 -5.66 2.97 -30.55
C SER A 19 -6.43 1.68 -30.37
N PRO A 20 -6.61 0.86 -31.42
CA PRO A 20 -7.31 -0.40 -31.26
C PRO A 20 -6.66 -1.14 -30.11
N LEU A 21 -7.47 -1.72 -29.22
CA LEU A 21 -6.98 -2.68 -28.25
C LEU A 21 -6.07 -3.65 -29.01
N PRO A 22 -4.83 -3.89 -28.53
CA PRO A 22 -3.92 -4.77 -29.24
C PRO A 22 -4.66 -6.09 -29.51
N THR A 23 -4.73 -6.46 -30.79
CA THR A 23 -5.26 -7.76 -31.20
C THR A 23 -4.45 -8.82 -30.45
N PRO A 24 -5.11 -9.83 -29.83
CA PRO A 24 -4.39 -10.85 -29.11
C PRO A 24 -3.39 -11.50 -30.08
N VAL A 25 -2.11 -11.37 -29.75
CA VAL A 25 -1.02 -11.92 -30.54
C VAL A 25 -1.05 -13.43 -30.36
N GLY A 26 -1.57 -14.14 -31.37
CA GLY A 26 -1.36 -15.57 -31.61
C GLY A 26 -1.93 -16.53 -30.56
N GLU A 27 -2.97 -17.27 -30.93
CA GLU A 27 -3.42 -18.47 -30.19
C GLU A 27 -2.39 -19.60 -30.34
N GLY A 28 -1.31 -19.54 -29.55
CA GLY A 28 -0.44 -20.69 -29.31
C GLY A 28 -1.06 -21.63 -28.26
N PRO A 29 -0.81 -22.95 -28.34
CA PRO A 29 -1.28 -23.88 -27.31
C PRO A 29 -0.72 -23.47 -25.93
N GLY A 30 -1.60 -23.24 -24.96
CA GLY A 30 -1.27 -22.85 -23.58
C GLY A 30 -1.45 -21.36 -23.23
N MET A 31 -1.63 -20.46 -24.21
CA MET A 31 -1.72 -19.01 -23.92
C MET A 31 -3.03 -18.60 -23.23
N GLY A 32 -4.15 -19.25 -23.58
CA GLY A 32 -5.45 -19.02 -22.92
C GLY A 32 -5.46 -19.45 -21.45
N GLU A 33 -4.82 -20.58 -21.12
CA GLU A 33 -4.71 -21.06 -19.75
C GLU A 33 -3.84 -20.13 -18.89
N THR A 34 -2.70 -19.67 -19.42
CA THR A 34 -1.83 -18.69 -18.75
C THR A 34 -2.55 -17.34 -18.54
N PHE A 35 -3.33 -16.87 -19.53
CA PHE A 35 -4.11 -15.64 -19.39
C PHE A 35 -5.11 -15.74 -18.24
N HIS A 36 -5.90 -16.82 -18.18
CA HIS A 36 -6.89 -17.00 -17.11
C HIS A 36 -6.24 -17.15 -15.74
N ALA A 37 -5.10 -17.82 -15.65
CA ALA A 37 -4.32 -17.90 -14.42
C ALA A 37 -3.84 -16.51 -13.95
N PHE A 38 -3.30 -15.69 -14.85
CA PHE A 38 -2.84 -14.34 -14.51
C PHE A 38 -4.01 -13.44 -14.11
N ALA A 39 -5.15 -13.53 -14.81
CA ALA A 39 -6.36 -12.80 -14.46
C ALA A 39 -6.88 -13.18 -13.06
N ALA A 40 -6.82 -14.46 -12.70
CA ALA A 40 -7.21 -14.93 -11.37
C ALA A 40 -6.26 -14.40 -10.28
N ILE A 41 -4.94 -14.46 -10.49
CA ILE A 41 -3.96 -13.91 -9.55
C ILE A 41 -4.12 -12.39 -9.43
N GLY A 42 -4.33 -11.69 -10.54
CA GLY A 42 -4.58 -10.26 -10.57
C GLY A 42 -5.83 -9.86 -9.77
N ARG A 43 -6.93 -10.63 -9.89
CA ARG A 43 -8.13 -10.44 -9.07
C ARG A 43 -7.81 -10.62 -7.58
N ALA A 44 -7.11 -11.69 -7.22
CA ALA A 44 -6.74 -11.95 -5.83
C ALA A 44 -5.81 -10.86 -5.26
N LEU A 45 -4.90 -10.30 -6.07
CA LEU A 45 -4.10 -9.14 -5.70
C LEU A 45 -4.98 -7.90 -5.48
N ALA A 46 -5.92 -7.61 -6.38
CA ALA A 46 -6.82 -6.46 -6.23
C ALA A 46 -7.66 -6.58 -4.95
N GLU A 47 -8.26 -7.75 -4.69
CA GLU A 47 -9.02 -8.01 -3.47
C GLU A 47 -8.18 -7.81 -2.21
N LEU A 48 -6.93 -8.29 -2.21
CA LEU A 48 -6.00 -8.15 -1.09
C LEU A 48 -5.69 -6.68 -0.77
N HIS A 49 -5.41 -5.86 -1.80
CA HIS A 49 -5.00 -4.46 -1.61
C HIS A 49 -6.17 -3.51 -1.37
N LEU A 50 -7.37 -3.83 -1.87
CA LEU A 50 -8.57 -3.03 -1.59
C LEU A 50 -9.08 -3.24 -0.15
N ASN A 51 -8.79 -4.40 0.44
CA ASN A 51 -9.31 -4.79 1.76
C ASN A 51 -8.20 -4.98 2.81
N TYR A 52 -7.01 -4.38 2.60
CA TYR A 52 -5.84 -4.63 3.44
C TYR A 52 -6.08 -4.32 4.93
N GLU A 53 -6.85 -3.27 5.24
CA GLU A 53 -7.25 -2.88 6.61
C GLU A 53 -8.26 -3.85 7.27
N SER A 54 -8.76 -4.83 6.53
CA SER A 54 -9.66 -5.88 7.03
C SER A 54 -8.99 -7.25 7.10
N LEU A 55 -7.73 -7.36 6.71
CA LEU A 55 -6.97 -8.61 6.82
C LEU A 55 -6.71 -8.96 8.29
N PRO A 56 -6.52 -10.25 8.61
CA PRO A 56 -6.02 -10.62 9.92
C PRO A 56 -4.58 -10.11 10.08
N GLU A 57 -4.25 -9.65 11.29
CA GLU A 57 -2.91 -9.15 11.59
C GLU A 57 -1.86 -10.25 11.47
N TYR A 58 -0.68 -9.91 10.95
CA TYR A 58 0.49 -10.74 11.17
C TYR A 58 0.82 -10.76 12.68
N PRO A 59 1.05 -11.94 13.29
CA PRO A 59 1.11 -12.09 14.75
C PRO A 59 2.47 -11.63 15.31
N LEU A 60 2.63 -10.31 15.46
CA LEU A 60 3.80 -9.72 16.09
C LEU A 60 3.77 -9.93 17.61
N ARG A 61 4.96 -10.12 18.20
CA ARG A 61 5.12 -10.19 19.64
C ARG A 61 5.04 -8.77 20.21
N ARG A 62 4.10 -8.53 21.13
CA ARG A 62 3.96 -7.26 21.84
C ARG A 62 4.84 -7.27 23.09
N VAL A 63 5.72 -6.28 23.20
CA VAL A 63 6.58 -6.07 24.36
C VAL A 63 6.18 -4.74 25.00
N GLU A 64 5.61 -4.83 26.19
CA GLU A 64 5.11 -3.68 26.95
C GLU A 64 6.11 -3.27 28.03
N ASN A 65 6.28 -1.96 28.21
CA ASN A 65 7.11 -1.38 29.24
C ASN A 65 6.25 -0.99 30.45
N PRO A 66 6.32 -1.72 31.57
CA PRO A 66 5.47 -1.44 32.74
C PRO A 66 5.87 -0.18 33.51
N ALA A 67 7.00 0.46 33.17
CA ALA A 67 7.47 1.68 33.84
C ALA A 67 6.73 2.95 33.38
N VAL A 68 5.90 2.86 32.33
CA VAL A 68 5.13 4.00 31.78
C VAL A 68 3.64 3.64 31.67
N PRO A 69 2.73 4.63 31.66
CA PRO A 69 1.31 4.38 31.47
C PRO A 69 1.03 3.68 30.13
N PRO A 70 0.08 2.72 30.09
CA PRO A 70 -0.36 2.10 28.84
C PRO A 70 -0.85 3.12 27.83
N SER A 71 -0.36 3.03 26.59
CA SER A 71 -0.78 3.89 25.49
C SER A 71 -0.47 3.24 24.15
N LEU A 72 -1.42 3.26 23.22
CA LEU A 72 -1.20 2.86 21.82
C LEU A 72 -0.97 4.06 20.90
N ARG A 73 -0.94 5.27 21.47
CA ARG A 73 -0.75 6.51 20.71
C ARG A 73 0.60 6.52 20.01
N VAL A 74 0.58 6.89 18.75
CA VAL A 74 1.75 7.01 17.89
C VAL A 74 2.15 8.48 17.76
N GLU A 75 3.35 8.82 18.24
CA GLU A 75 3.97 10.13 17.97
C GLU A 75 4.93 10.01 16.78
N LYS A 76 5.92 9.12 16.90
CA LYS A 76 6.87 8.79 15.83
C LYS A 76 7.46 7.41 16.09
N MET A 77 7.14 6.47 15.21
CA MET A 77 7.67 5.12 15.31
C MET A 77 9.14 5.03 14.88
N ALA A 78 9.86 4.01 15.34
CA ALA A 78 11.25 3.77 14.95
C ALA A 78 11.57 2.27 14.86
N LEU A 79 12.15 1.85 13.74
CA LEU A 79 12.67 0.50 13.57
C LEU A 79 13.96 0.30 14.36
N SER A 80 14.15 -0.93 14.86
CA SER A 80 15.46 -1.39 15.32
C SER A 80 16.46 -1.40 14.17
N ARG A 81 17.76 -1.41 14.50
CA ARG A 81 18.84 -1.38 13.50
C ARG A 81 18.80 -2.57 12.54
N ASP A 82 18.41 -3.73 13.05
CA ASP A 82 18.24 -4.98 12.30
C ASP A 82 16.84 -5.14 11.68
N LYS A 83 15.94 -4.17 11.90
CA LYS A 83 14.57 -4.12 11.38
C LYS A 83 13.69 -5.32 11.78
N THR A 84 13.99 -5.97 12.89
CA THR A 84 13.17 -7.08 13.43
C THR A 84 12.14 -6.59 14.46
N ALA A 85 12.29 -5.35 14.94
CA ALA A 85 11.41 -4.71 15.91
C ALA A 85 11.05 -3.27 15.50
N LEU A 86 9.86 -2.84 15.92
CA LEU A 86 9.32 -1.50 15.72
C LEU A 86 8.88 -0.94 17.07
N ARG A 87 9.58 0.10 17.54
CA ARG A 87 9.15 0.87 18.70
C ARG A 87 7.98 1.76 18.27
N VAL A 88 6.81 1.54 18.84
CA VAL A 88 5.60 2.35 18.58
C VAL A 88 5.67 3.63 19.40
N ASN A 89 5.93 3.49 20.69
CA ASN A 89 6.14 4.57 21.67
C ASN A 89 6.95 4.03 22.87
N ASP A 90 6.99 4.75 23.98
CA ASP A 90 7.74 4.33 25.19
C ASP A 90 7.09 3.15 25.93
N PHE A 91 5.80 2.88 25.65
CA PHE A 91 5.04 1.77 26.23
C PHE A 91 5.17 0.49 25.39
N LEU A 92 5.01 0.57 24.07
CA LEU A 92 4.88 -0.61 23.20
C LEU A 92 5.99 -0.72 22.15
N THR A 93 6.61 -1.90 22.09
CA THR A 93 7.43 -2.36 20.97
C THR A 93 6.82 -3.61 20.35
N LEU A 94 6.76 -3.65 19.02
CA LEU A 94 6.32 -4.81 18.25
C LEU A 94 7.54 -5.53 17.70
N GLU A 95 7.67 -6.83 17.96
CA GLU A 95 8.79 -7.66 17.54
C GLU A 95 8.37 -8.82 16.65
N GLY A 96 9.35 -9.40 15.96
CA GLY A 96 9.16 -10.56 15.08
C GLY A 96 8.74 -10.18 13.67
N ILE A 97 9.13 -8.98 13.22
CA ILE A 97 8.89 -8.55 11.84
C ILE A 97 9.77 -9.40 10.91
N PRO A 98 9.18 -10.17 9.97
CA PRO A 98 9.97 -11.00 9.06
C PRO A 98 10.67 -10.12 8.02
N PRO A 99 11.94 -10.42 7.65
CA PRO A 99 12.70 -9.61 6.69
C PRO A 99 12.02 -9.52 5.32
N GLU A 100 11.25 -10.53 4.93
CA GLU A 100 10.49 -10.58 3.67
C GLU A 100 9.42 -9.49 3.60
N ALA A 101 8.91 -9.00 4.74
CA ALA A 101 7.92 -7.92 4.76
C ALA A 101 8.44 -6.62 4.11
N TYR A 102 9.76 -6.46 4.01
CA TYR A 102 10.38 -5.28 3.39
C TYR A 102 10.60 -5.42 1.87
N ALA A 103 10.33 -6.59 1.28
CA ALA A 103 10.56 -6.85 -0.14
C ALA A 103 9.43 -6.35 -1.04
N TYR A 104 8.19 -6.22 -0.54
CA TYR A 104 7.11 -5.57 -1.27
C TYR A 104 7.29 -4.04 -1.24
N LYS A 105 7.68 -3.47 -2.38
CA LYS A 105 8.03 -2.04 -2.54
C LYS A 105 6.95 -1.23 -3.24
N LEU A 106 6.71 -0.03 -2.73
CA LEU A 106 5.91 1.04 -3.33
C LEU A 106 6.86 2.21 -3.65
N GLY A 107 7.38 2.24 -4.87
CA GLY A 107 8.49 3.13 -5.24
C GLY A 107 9.79 2.71 -4.53
N SER A 108 10.41 3.62 -3.77
CA SER A 108 11.70 3.37 -3.09
C SER A 108 11.56 2.73 -1.69
N ARG A 109 10.35 2.65 -1.13
CA ARG A 109 10.09 2.17 0.23
C ARG A 109 9.26 0.91 0.23
N SER A 110 9.41 0.08 1.26
CA SER A 110 8.44 -1.00 1.50
C SER A 110 7.10 -0.44 1.98
N ALA A 111 6.02 -1.21 1.85
CA ALA A 111 4.71 -0.82 2.37
C ALA A 111 4.76 -0.53 3.88
N LEU A 112 5.49 -1.35 4.65
CA LEU A 112 5.69 -1.12 6.09
C LEU A 112 6.48 0.17 6.37
N GLU A 113 7.58 0.42 5.65
CA GLU A 113 8.34 1.67 5.78
C GLU A 113 7.53 2.91 5.36
N TRP A 114 6.59 2.76 4.44
CA TRP A 114 5.66 3.82 4.06
C TRP A 114 4.72 4.15 5.22
N VAL A 115 4.10 3.14 5.86
CA VAL A 115 3.25 3.35 7.04
C VAL A 115 4.02 4.02 8.17
N ILE A 116 5.23 3.56 8.46
CA ILE A 116 6.08 4.13 9.53
C ILE A 116 6.37 5.62 9.29
N GLU A 117 6.58 6.03 8.04
CA GLU A 117 6.86 7.42 7.69
C GLU A 117 5.59 8.30 7.70
N GLN A 118 4.44 7.77 7.26
CA GLN A 118 3.20 8.55 7.16
C GLN A 118 2.45 8.64 8.48
N TYR A 119 2.44 7.58 9.29
CA TYR A 119 1.74 7.53 10.56
C TYR A 119 2.62 8.08 11.69
N ARG A 120 2.79 9.39 11.68
CA ARG A 120 3.50 10.16 12.70
C ARG A 120 2.82 11.51 12.89
N VAL A 121 2.89 12.05 14.11
CA VAL A 121 2.47 13.42 14.36
C VAL A 121 3.46 14.37 13.69
N THR A 122 2.95 15.33 12.92
CA THR A 122 3.75 16.35 12.26
C THR A 122 3.06 17.70 12.36
N THR A 123 3.84 18.76 12.49
CA THR A 123 3.35 20.14 12.45
C THR A 123 4.07 20.86 11.33
N ASP A 124 3.32 21.43 10.39
CA ASP A 124 3.90 22.26 9.34
C ASP A 124 4.42 23.58 9.95
N PRO A 125 5.72 23.88 9.85
CA PRO A 125 6.28 25.11 10.42
C PRO A 125 5.70 26.40 9.83
N ARG A 126 5.17 26.36 8.60
CA ARG A 126 4.64 27.55 7.92
C ARG A 126 3.20 27.85 8.34
N SER A 127 2.34 26.83 8.37
CA SER A 127 0.92 26.98 8.70
C SER A 127 0.60 26.78 10.18
N GLY A 128 1.47 26.09 10.93
CA GLY A 128 1.20 25.67 12.31
C GLY A 128 0.18 24.52 12.42
N ILE A 129 -0.32 24.01 11.30
CA ILE A 129 -1.31 22.94 11.28
C ILE A 129 -0.63 21.62 11.68
N THR A 130 -1.21 20.93 12.65
CA THR A 130 -0.76 19.62 13.10
C THR A 130 -1.58 18.52 12.42
N ASN A 131 -0.89 17.60 11.78
CA ASN A 131 -1.44 16.35 11.28
C ASN A 131 -1.15 15.26 12.32
N ASP A 132 -2.22 14.74 12.93
CA ASP A 132 -2.20 13.65 13.89
C ASP A 132 -2.99 12.46 13.31
N PRO A 133 -2.35 11.31 13.03
CA PRO A 133 -3.00 10.15 12.43
C PRO A 133 -3.76 9.28 13.45
N ASN A 134 -3.68 9.57 14.75
CA ASN A 134 -4.32 8.77 15.79
C ASN A 134 -5.84 8.96 15.77
N ARG A 135 -6.57 7.86 15.95
CA ARG A 135 -8.04 7.84 16.00
C ARG A 135 -8.50 7.74 17.45
N LEU A 136 -9.27 8.72 17.93
CA LEU A 136 -9.79 8.74 19.30
C LEU A 136 -10.85 7.64 19.53
N ASP A 137 -11.57 7.27 18.48
CA ASP A 137 -12.56 6.20 18.45
C ASP A 137 -11.96 4.80 18.30
N ASP A 138 -10.67 4.71 17.95
CA ASP A 138 -9.98 3.45 17.72
C ASP A 138 -8.46 3.58 17.95
N GLU A 139 -8.06 3.63 19.22
CA GLU A 139 -6.66 3.79 19.63
C GLU A 139 -5.75 2.67 19.09
N GLY A 140 -6.31 1.49 18.83
CA GLY A 140 -5.58 0.34 18.31
C GLY A 140 -5.36 0.36 16.81
N TYR A 141 -6.01 1.27 16.07
CA TYR A 141 -6.04 1.26 14.60
C TYR A 141 -4.65 1.14 13.97
N ILE A 142 -3.71 2.02 14.36
CA ILE A 142 -2.37 2.05 13.75
C ILE A 142 -1.57 0.79 14.11
N VAL A 143 -1.71 0.28 15.32
CA VAL A 143 -1.04 -0.94 15.78
C VAL A 143 -1.52 -2.14 14.97
N ARG A 144 -2.84 -2.27 14.75
CA ARG A 144 -3.40 -3.32 13.89
C ARG A 144 -2.99 -3.16 12.43
N LEU A 145 -2.99 -1.93 11.93
CA LEU A 145 -2.58 -1.61 10.56
C LEU A 145 -1.16 -2.10 10.24
N ILE A 146 -0.23 -2.02 11.20
CA ILE A 146 1.14 -2.53 11.03
C ILE A 146 1.12 -4.04 10.75
N GLY A 147 0.40 -4.81 11.57
CA GLY A 147 0.26 -6.26 11.37
C GLY A 147 -0.42 -6.60 10.04
N GLN A 148 -1.44 -5.84 9.67
CA GLN A 148 -2.17 -5.99 8.41
C GLN A 148 -1.29 -5.68 7.19
N VAL A 149 -0.46 -4.64 7.26
CA VAL A 149 0.47 -4.24 6.19
C VAL A 149 1.57 -5.28 6.01
N ILE A 150 2.06 -5.88 7.09
CA ILE A 150 2.97 -7.03 6.99
C ILE A 150 2.27 -8.21 6.31
N HIS A 151 1.02 -8.50 6.69
CA HIS A 151 0.24 -9.57 6.06
C HIS A 151 0.11 -9.36 4.54
N VAL A 152 -0.41 -8.22 4.08
CA VAL A 152 -0.56 -7.95 2.64
C VAL A 152 0.78 -7.99 1.92
N SER A 153 1.86 -7.51 2.54
CA SER A 153 3.20 -7.55 1.93
C SER A 153 3.63 -9.00 1.63
N LEU A 154 3.49 -9.90 2.60
CA LEU A 154 3.85 -11.31 2.43
C LEU A 154 2.92 -12.03 1.43
N GLU A 155 1.62 -11.77 1.50
CA GLU A 155 0.64 -12.37 0.58
C GLU A 155 0.79 -11.90 -0.86
N THR A 156 1.21 -10.64 -1.06
CA THR A 156 1.56 -10.09 -2.36
C THR A 156 2.79 -10.78 -2.93
N LEU A 157 3.85 -10.95 -2.13
CA LEU A 157 5.07 -11.64 -2.59
C LEU A 157 4.78 -13.09 -2.99
N LYS A 158 3.94 -13.81 -2.24
CA LYS A 158 3.49 -15.17 -2.61
C LYS A 158 2.80 -15.19 -3.97
N ARG A 159 1.89 -14.26 -4.23
CA ARG A 159 1.15 -14.16 -5.50
C ARG A 159 2.04 -13.76 -6.67
N VAL A 160 2.97 -12.82 -6.46
CA VAL A 160 3.94 -12.43 -7.48
C VAL A 160 4.86 -13.60 -7.84
N ALA A 161 5.28 -14.39 -6.85
CA ALA A 161 6.07 -15.60 -7.10
C ALA A 161 5.27 -16.65 -7.91
N GLN A 162 3.95 -16.77 -7.70
CA GLN A 162 3.10 -17.65 -8.52
C GLN A 162 3.08 -17.21 -9.98
N ILE A 163 2.99 -15.91 -10.26
CA ILE A 163 3.06 -15.38 -11.64
C ILE A 163 4.39 -15.76 -12.28
N ALA A 164 5.51 -15.55 -11.56
CA ALA A 164 6.84 -15.84 -12.08
C ALA A 164 7.10 -17.34 -12.34
N ALA A 165 6.32 -18.23 -11.73
CA ALA A 165 6.42 -19.68 -11.94
C ALA A 165 5.73 -20.17 -13.23
N TYR A 166 4.92 -19.34 -13.90
CA TYR A 166 4.32 -19.72 -15.17
C TYR A 166 5.35 -19.63 -16.30
N PRO A 167 5.49 -20.68 -17.12
CA PRO A 167 6.37 -20.65 -18.28
C PRO A 167 5.83 -19.63 -19.28
N ILE A 168 6.63 -18.60 -19.56
CA ILE A 168 6.40 -17.71 -20.70
C ILE A 168 7.05 -18.40 -21.90
N ALA A 169 6.22 -18.94 -22.79
CA ALA A 169 6.65 -19.58 -24.03
C ALA A 169 7.24 -18.56 -25.02
#